data_AF-A0A7S2VCR9-F1
#
_entry.id   AF-A0A7S2VCR9-F1
#
_cell.length_a   1.000
_cell.length_b   1.000
_cell.length_c   1.000
_cell.angle_alpha   90.00
_cell.angle_beta   90.00
_cell.angle_gamma   90.00
#
_symmetry.space_group_name_H-M   'P 1'
#
loop_
_entity.id
_entity.type
_entity.pdbx_description
1 polymer ?
#
loop_
_entity_poly.entity_id
_entity_poly.type
_entity_poly.pdbx_seq_one_letter_code
_entity_poly.pdbx_strand_id
1 'polypeptide(L)'
;SQPCDTTRSHNNSLIPYQPQDDFMKLLVCGPDRALGFRFGLALYGKWVLNMKNDIDQGFMNLFRKDPRDAPTCDEEKAGGDYNTAQYDDDDDEPDADDILSPEDAAVLLQRQDDDVNYRQAWAVLRRMTRNDDYRQAVLECIPVKAGGLLATQRSTVASR
;
A
#
# COMPACT_ATOMS: atom_id res chain seq x y z
N SER A 1 -47.10 -22.12 20.89
CA SER A 1 -46.86 -21.41 19.62
C SER A 1 -46.07 -20.16 19.91
N GLN A 2 -44.76 -20.16 19.67
CA GLN A 2 -43.94 -18.94 19.79
C GLN A 2 -44.11 -18.10 18.51
N PRO A 3 -44.25 -16.78 18.61
CA PRO A 3 -44.29 -15.92 17.45
C PRO A 3 -42.88 -15.74 16.87
N CYS A 4 -42.77 -15.86 15.55
CA CYS A 4 -41.58 -15.49 14.78
C CYS A 4 -41.36 -13.99 14.87
N ASP A 5 -40.32 -13.56 15.57
CA ASP A 5 -39.84 -12.18 15.56
C ASP A 5 -39.04 -11.97 14.26
N THR A 6 -39.72 -11.45 13.23
CA THR A 6 -39.14 -11.13 11.92
C THR A 6 -39.06 -9.63 11.78
N THR A 7 -37.98 -9.01 12.25
CA THR A 7 -37.52 -7.69 11.77
C THR A 7 -36.11 -7.38 12.28
N ARG A 8 -35.08 -7.95 11.66
CA ARG A 8 -33.72 -7.39 11.75
C ARG A 8 -33.68 -6.21 10.76
N SER A 9 -33.99 -5.00 11.25
CA SER A 9 -33.88 -3.76 10.48
C SER A 9 -32.40 -3.50 10.15
N HIS A 10 -31.98 -3.84 8.94
CA HIS A 10 -30.67 -3.45 8.40
C HIS A 10 -30.75 -2.00 7.88
N ASN A 11 -30.89 -1.04 8.80
CA ASN A 11 -30.71 0.38 8.49
C ASN A 11 -29.20 0.72 8.39
N ASN A 12 -28.46 0.05 7.49
CA ASN A 12 -27.13 0.52 7.13
C ASN A 12 -27.30 1.56 6.03
N SER A 13 -27.13 2.84 6.38
CA SER A 13 -27.00 3.91 5.41
C SER A 13 -25.91 3.54 4.41
N LEU A 14 -26.19 3.72 3.11
CA LEU A 14 -25.17 3.53 2.08
C LEU A 14 -24.01 4.48 2.35
N ILE A 15 -22.80 3.94 2.31
CA ILE A 15 -21.58 4.73 2.38
C ILE A 15 -21.29 5.22 0.96
N PRO A 16 -21.14 6.54 0.73
CA PRO A 16 -20.77 7.05 -0.58
C PRO A 16 -19.39 6.52 -0.97
N TYR A 17 -19.27 6.05 -2.21
CA TYR A 17 -17.99 5.60 -2.74
C TYR A 17 -17.01 6.78 -2.80
N GLN A 18 -15.89 6.64 -2.10
CA GLN A 18 -14.77 7.57 -2.17
C GLN A 18 -13.64 6.90 -2.96
N PRO A 19 -13.28 7.41 -4.15
CA PRO A 19 -12.15 6.88 -4.89
C PRO A 19 -10.86 7.09 -4.08
N GLN A 20 -9.95 6.11 -4.15
CA GLN A 20 -8.60 6.26 -3.61
C GLN A 20 -7.76 7.06 -4.61
N ASP A 21 -7.14 8.16 -4.14
CA ASP A 21 -6.42 9.10 -5.00
C ASP A 21 -5.02 8.60 -5.42
N ASP A 22 -4.36 7.80 -4.57
CA ASP A 22 -3.04 7.22 -4.86
C ASP A 22 -3.03 5.72 -4.55
N PHE A 23 -2.55 4.94 -5.53
CA PHE A 23 -2.50 3.49 -5.45
C PHE A 23 -1.11 2.98 -5.84
N MET A 24 -0.64 1.97 -5.12
CA MET A 24 0.61 1.30 -5.44
C MET A 24 0.49 0.55 -6.77
N LYS A 25 1.33 0.91 -7.75
CA LYS A 25 1.43 0.20 -9.03
C LYS A 25 2.62 -0.74 -9.00
N LEU A 26 2.42 -2.01 -9.31
CA LEU A 26 3.48 -3.03 -9.34
C LEU A 26 3.54 -3.71 -10.71
N LEU A 27 4.73 -3.78 -11.31
CA LEU A 27 5.00 -4.42 -12.58
C LEU A 27 6.15 -5.42 -12.42
N VAL A 28 5.94 -6.68 -12.80
CA VAL A 28 7.01 -7.69 -12.79
C VAL A 28 7.94 -7.46 -13.98
N CYS A 29 9.25 -7.42 -13.71
CA CYS A 29 10.30 -7.10 -14.69
C CYS A 29 11.24 -8.29 -14.94
N GLY A 30 10.72 -9.52 -14.86
CA GLY A 30 11.50 -10.74 -15.00
C GLY A 30 11.25 -11.72 -13.87
N PRO A 31 12.11 -12.75 -13.72
CA PRO A 31 11.90 -13.81 -12.74
C PRO A 31 12.20 -13.39 -11.30
N ASP A 32 13.03 -12.36 -11.09
CA ASP A 32 13.60 -12.01 -9.79
C ASP A 32 13.36 -10.55 -9.38
N ARG A 33 12.73 -9.73 -10.23
CA ARG A 33 12.60 -8.28 -10.00
C ARG A 33 11.22 -7.76 -10.38
N ALA A 34 10.81 -6.71 -9.68
CA ALA A 34 9.64 -5.91 -10.00
C ALA A 34 9.95 -4.42 -9.86
N LEU A 35 9.14 -3.62 -10.55
CA LEU A 35 9.08 -2.17 -10.45
C LEU A 35 7.80 -1.78 -9.70
N GLY A 36 7.94 -0.92 -8.71
CA GLY A 36 6.84 -0.30 -7.97
C GLY A 36 6.78 1.20 -8.18
N PHE A 37 5.60 1.79 -8.13
CA PHE A 37 5.42 3.24 -8.21
C PHE A 37 4.31 3.72 -7.29
N ARG A 38 4.64 4.64 -6.38
CA ARG A 38 3.71 5.32 -5.46
C ARG A 38 4.33 6.65 -5.00
N PHE A 39 3.55 7.68 -4.71
CA PHE A 39 4.05 9.00 -4.26
C PHE A 39 5.08 9.67 -5.18
N GLY A 40 5.08 9.35 -6.49
CA GLY A 40 6.12 9.82 -7.41
C GLY A 40 7.47 9.09 -7.30
N LEU A 41 7.58 8.10 -6.42
CA LEU A 41 8.78 7.31 -6.18
C LEU A 41 8.74 6.00 -6.98
N ALA A 42 9.81 5.75 -7.73
CA ALA A 42 10.03 4.47 -8.41
C ALA A 42 10.86 3.54 -7.52
N LEU A 43 10.26 2.42 -7.13
CA LEU A 43 10.88 1.34 -6.34
C LEU A 43 11.30 0.23 -7.29
N TYR A 44 12.50 -0.34 -7.12
CA TYR A 44 12.94 -1.42 -8.00
C TYR A 44 13.80 -2.42 -7.26
N GLY A 45 13.55 -3.71 -7.49
CA GLY A 45 14.41 -4.78 -7.00
C GLY A 45 13.65 -6.06 -6.68
N LYS A 46 14.38 -7.02 -6.12
CA LYS A 46 13.83 -8.30 -5.67
C LYS A 46 12.89 -8.14 -4.49
N TRP A 47 13.20 -7.21 -3.58
CA TRP A 47 12.33 -6.91 -2.45
C TRP A 47 10.95 -6.39 -2.89
N VAL A 48 10.87 -5.65 -4.00
CA VAL A 48 9.60 -5.20 -4.59
C VAL A 48 8.80 -6.39 -5.14
N LEU A 49 9.48 -7.36 -5.74
CA LEU A 49 8.82 -8.60 -6.20
C LEU A 49 8.27 -9.41 -5.02
N ASN A 50 9.05 -9.53 -3.93
CA ASN A 50 8.61 -10.21 -2.72
C ASN A 50 7.38 -9.52 -2.10
N MET A 51 7.41 -8.18 -2.01
CA MET A 51 6.27 -7.38 -1.57
C MET A 51 5.04 -7.64 -2.45
N LYS A 52 5.19 -7.62 -3.78
CA LYS A 52 4.10 -7.95 -4.71
C LYS A 52 3.52 -9.32 -4.42
N ASN A 53 4.38 -10.33 -4.29
CA ASN A 53 3.97 -11.70 -4.05
C ASN A 53 3.19 -11.86 -2.74
N ASP A 54 3.54 -11.10 -1.71
CA ASP A 54 2.81 -11.10 -0.43
C ASP A 54 1.44 -10.42 -0.56
N ILE A 55 1.37 -9.26 -1.23
CA ILE A 55 0.10 -8.57 -1.50
C ILE A 55 -0.83 -9.45 -2.34
N ASP A 56 -0.32 -10.05 -3.40
CA ASP A 56 -1.09 -10.95 -4.28
C ASP A 56 -1.59 -12.18 -3.51
N GLN A 57 -0.74 -12.79 -2.69
CA GLN A 57 -1.14 -13.94 -1.88
C GLN A 57 -2.22 -13.59 -0.88
N GLY A 58 -2.08 -12.45 -0.19
CA GLY A 58 -3.14 -11.89 0.62
C GLY A 58 -4.42 -11.82 -0.18
N PHE A 59 -4.37 -11.18 -1.35
CA PHE A 59 -5.57 -10.95 -2.17
C PHE A 59 -6.25 -12.26 -2.53
N MET A 60 -5.47 -13.26 -2.95
CA MET A 60 -5.99 -14.58 -3.25
C MET A 60 -6.57 -15.29 -2.02
N ASN A 61 -6.06 -15.03 -0.80
CA ASN A 61 -6.60 -15.60 0.43
C ASN A 61 -8.04 -15.17 0.71
N LEU A 62 -8.47 -13.96 0.28
CA LEU A 62 -9.88 -13.54 0.37
C LEU A 62 -10.83 -14.49 -0.37
N PHE A 63 -10.36 -15.10 -1.46
CA PHE A 63 -11.15 -15.95 -2.33
C PHE A 63 -10.89 -17.44 -2.11
N ARG A 64 -9.97 -17.80 -1.20
CA ARG A 64 -9.76 -19.20 -0.80
C ARG A 64 -10.97 -19.68 0.01
N LYS A 65 -11.98 -20.13 -0.72
CA LYS A 65 -13.00 -21.04 -0.17
C LYS A 65 -12.38 -22.42 0.03
N ASP A 66 -12.91 -23.18 0.99
CA ASP A 66 -12.65 -24.62 1.03
C ASP A 66 -12.99 -25.20 -0.36
N PRO A 67 -12.16 -26.07 -0.95
CA PRO A 67 -12.50 -26.72 -2.23
C PRO A 67 -13.86 -27.43 -2.22
N ARG A 68 -14.41 -27.76 -1.04
CA ARG A 68 -15.75 -28.33 -0.84
C ARG A 68 -16.89 -27.30 -0.89
N ASP A 69 -16.57 -26.01 -0.76
CA ASP A 69 -17.50 -24.87 -0.80
C ASP A 69 -17.45 -24.12 -2.15
N ALA A 70 -16.84 -24.73 -3.17
CA ALA A 70 -16.89 -24.20 -4.53
C ALA A 70 -18.36 -24.14 -4.98
N PRO A 71 -18.88 -22.96 -5.36
CA PRO A 71 -20.27 -22.84 -5.78
C PRO A 71 -20.49 -23.74 -7.00
N THR A 72 -21.44 -24.67 -6.89
CA THR A 72 -21.99 -25.32 -8.07
C THR A 72 -22.70 -24.26 -8.91
N CYS A 73 -22.82 -24.47 -10.22
CA CYS A 73 -23.41 -23.51 -11.16
C CYS A 73 -24.87 -23.09 -10.83
N ASP A 74 -25.48 -23.67 -9.80
CA ASP A 74 -26.86 -23.49 -9.40
C ASP A 74 -27.03 -22.61 -8.14
N GLU A 75 -25.95 -22.12 -7.51
CA GLU A 75 -26.05 -21.31 -6.29
C GLU A 75 -26.06 -19.79 -6.56
N GLU A 76 -27.25 -19.20 -6.58
CA GLU A 76 -27.46 -17.76 -6.36
C GLU A 76 -27.16 -17.37 -4.89
N LYS A 77 -25.89 -17.42 -4.48
CA LYS A 77 -25.46 -16.77 -3.23
C LYS A 77 -24.64 -15.52 -3.53
N ALA A 78 -25.38 -14.46 -3.82
CA ALA A 78 -24.87 -13.10 -3.80
C ALA A 78 -24.53 -12.70 -2.35
N GLY A 79 -23.24 -12.45 -2.08
CA GLY A 79 -22.77 -11.80 -0.86
C GLY A 79 -22.09 -12.73 0.15
N GLY A 80 -20.84 -13.09 -0.12
CA GLY A 80 -19.94 -13.50 0.96
C GLY A 80 -19.55 -12.27 1.78
N ASP A 81 -19.45 -12.44 3.11
CA ASP A 81 -18.90 -11.43 4.03
C ASP A 81 -17.37 -11.38 3.85
N TYR A 82 -16.92 -10.74 2.77
CA TYR A 82 -15.51 -10.57 2.48
C TYR A 82 -15.01 -9.33 3.20
N ASN A 83 -14.32 -9.53 4.33
CA ASN A 83 -13.62 -8.42 4.99
C ASN A 83 -12.37 -8.02 4.17
N THR A 84 -12.45 -6.89 3.47
CA THR A 84 -11.36 -6.31 2.70
C THR A 84 -10.48 -5.33 3.50
N ALA A 85 -10.75 -5.11 4.79
CA ALA A 85 -10.02 -4.15 5.62
C ALA A 85 -8.51 -4.42 5.67
N GLN A 86 -8.08 -5.66 5.46
CA GLN A 86 -6.66 -6.03 5.35
C GLN A 86 -5.90 -5.38 4.17
N TYR A 87 -6.60 -4.80 3.18
CA TYR A 87 -6.00 -4.00 2.10
C TYR A 87 -6.16 -2.51 2.33
N ASP A 88 -6.97 -2.11 3.30
CA ASP A 88 -7.03 -0.72 3.68
C ASP A 88 -5.67 -0.38 4.29
N ASP A 89 -5.09 0.72 3.83
CA ASP A 89 -3.75 1.16 4.24
C ASP A 89 -3.67 1.49 5.75
N ASP A 90 -4.73 1.28 6.54
CA ASP A 90 -4.94 1.74 7.90
C ASP A 90 -4.74 0.68 9.01
N ASP A 91 -4.75 -0.63 8.72
CA ASP A 91 -5.01 -1.63 9.77
C ASP A 91 -3.79 -2.24 10.51
N ASP A 92 -2.54 -2.03 10.04
CA ASP A 92 -1.35 -2.46 10.81
C ASP A 92 -0.55 -1.26 11.31
N GLU A 93 -0.49 -1.08 12.63
CA GLU A 93 0.51 -0.21 13.28
C GLU A 93 1.88 -0.91 13.22
N PRO A 94 2.93 -0.23 12.69
CA PRO A 94 4.27 -0.81 12.68
C PRO A 94 4.78 -1.01 14.11
N ASP A 95 5.55 -2.07 14.33
CA ASP A 95 6.29 -2.23 15.59
C ASP A 95 7.16 -0.98 15.83
N ALA A 96 7.35 -0.59 17.09
CA ALA A 96 8.13 0.61 17.43
C ALA A 96 9.56 0.57 16.86
N ASP A 97 10.10 -0.63 16.68
CA ASP A 97 11.43 -0.91 16.12
C ASP A 97 11.50 -0.71 14.59
N ASP A 98 10.35 -0.65 13.89
CA ASP A 98 10.25 -0.40 12.45
C ASP A 98 10.11 1.09 12.10
N ILE A 99 10.13 1.97 13.11
CA ILE A 99 10.02 3.42 12.92
C ILE A 99 11.38 3.97 12.48
N LEU A 100 11.57 4.04 11.17
CA LEU A 100 12.73 4.68 10.56
C LEU A 100 12.59 6.21 10.54
N SER A 101 13.72 6.89 10.76
CA SER A 101 13.85 8.32 10.47
C SER A 101 13.53 8.59 8.99
N PRO A 102 13.09 9.81 8.62
CA PRO A 102 12.86 10.15 7.22
C PRO A 102 14.09 9.90 6.32
N GLU A 103 15.29 10.17 6.84
CA GLU A 103 16.56 9.96 6.16
C GLU A 103 16.84 8.48 5.90
N ASP A 104 16.70 7.64 6.93
CA ASP A 104 16.94 6.20 6.81
C ASP A 104 15.88 5.52 5.93
N ALA A 105 14.63 5.98 6.02
CA ALA A 105 13.54 5.55 5.15
C ALA A 105 13.83 5.90 3.68
N ALA A 106 14.31 7.12 3.40
CA ALA A 106 14.69 7.53 2.05
C ALA A 106 15.86 6.69 1.50
N VAL A 107 16.84 6.37 2.33
CA VAL A 107 17.93 5.46 1.97
C VAL A 107 17.39 4.07 1.65
N LEU A 108 16.56 3.51 2.55
CA LEU A 108 15.97 2.18 2.40
C LEU A 108 15.19 2.03 1.10
N LEU A 109 14.30 2.98 0.79
CA LEU A 109 13.43 2.91 -0.39
C LEU A 109 14.19 3.03 -1.72
N GLN A 110 15.41 3.58 -1.71
CA GLN A 110 16.26 3.71 -2.89
C GLN A 110 17.19 2.50 -3.11
N ARG A 111 17.26 1.58 -2.14
CA ARG A 111 18.10 0.39 -2.25
C ARG A 111 17.57 -0.57 -3.32
N GLN A 112 18.50 -1.14 -4.07
CA GLN A 112 18.25 -2.11 -5.15
C GLN A 112 18.97 -3.44 -4.96
N ASP A 113 19.67 -3.57 -3.83
CA ASP A 113 20.30 -4.81 -3.39
C ASP A 113 19.25 -5.85 -2.93
N ASP A 114 19.70 -7.09 -2.85
CA ASP A 114 18.83 -8.25 -2.59
C ASP A 114 18.54 -8.46 -1.10
N ASP A 115 19.20 -7.72 -0.20
CA ASP A 115 19.08 -7.84 1.26
C ASP A 115 18.12 -6.82 1.88
N VAL A 116 17.45 -5.99 1.07
CA VAL A 116 16.37 -5.12 1.55
C VAL A 116 15.25 -5.93 2.19
N ASN A 117 14.95 -5.64 3.46
CA ASN A 117 13.78 -6.16 4.13
C ASN A 117 12.52 -5.48 3.58
N TYR A 118 11.78 -6.19 2.72
CA TYR A 118 10.57 -5.64 2.10
C TYR A 118 9.48 -5.28 3.11
N ARG A 119 9.43 -5.93 4.29
CA ARG A 119 8.42 -5.63 5.32
C ARG A 119 8.67 -4.26 5.94
N GLN A 120 9.93 -3.95 6.23
CA GLN A 120 10.32 -2.64 6.72
C GLN A 120 10.07 -1.55 5.66
N ALA A 121 10.42 -1.82 4.40
CA ALA A 121 10.10 -0.92 3.30
C ALA A 121 8.59 -0.71 3.12
N TRP A 122 7.79 -1.78 3.30
CA TRP A 122 6.33 -1.71 3.27
C TRP A 122 5.77 -0.87 4.42
N ALA A 123 6.29 -1.04 5.63
CA ALA A 123 5.91 -0.25 6.80
C ALA A 123 6.16 1.25 6.58
N VAL A 124 7.31 1.61 6.00
CA VAL A 124 7.60 3.00 5.60
C VAL A 124 6.55 3.53 4.62
N LEU A 125 6.22 2.78 3.57
CA LEU A 125 5.24 3.21 2.56
C LEU A 125 3.84 3.40 3.15
N ARG A 126 3.39 2.50 4.03
CA ARG A 126 2.10 2.66 4.73
C ARG A 126 2.09 3.86 5.65
N ARG A 127 3.20 4.12 6.35
CA ARG A 127 3.36 5.32 7.17
C ARG A 127 3.31 6.60 6.32
N MET A 128 3.93 6.60 5.14
CA MET A 128 3.82 7.71 4.19
C MET A 128 2.39 7.92 3.68
N THR A 129 1.55 6.87 3.64
CA THR A 129 0.11 7.02 3.33
C THR A 129 -0.62 7.75 4.44
N ARG A 130 -0.38 7.38 5.71
CA ARG A 130 -1.12 7.92 6.87
C ARG A 130 -0.62 9.28 7.34
N ASN A 131 0.64 9.61 7.09
CA ASN A 131 1.29 10.81 7.61
C ASN A 131 1.95 11.61 6.48
N ASP A 132 1.27 12.67 6.06
CA ASP A 132 1.69 13.58 5.00
C ASP A 132 2.99 14.31 5.32
N ASP A 133 3.20 14.74 6.57
CA ASP A 133 4.44 15.42 7.00
C ASP A 133 5.64 14.47 6.93
N TYR A 134 5.47 13.23 7.38
CA TYR A 134 6.49 12.19 7.28
C TYR A 134 6.79 11.86 5.82
N ARG A 135 5.75 11.72 4.99
CA ARG A 135 5.92 11.51 3.55
C ARG A 135 6.73 12.63 2.92
N GLN A 136 6.39 13.89 3.21
CA GLN A 136 7.09 15.04 2.67
C GLN A 136 8.56 15.05 3.12
N ALA A 137 8.84 14.78 4.39
CA ALA A 137 10.20 14.70 4.92
C ALA A 137 11.03 13.58 4.25
N VAL A 138 10.45 12.39 4.02
CA VAL A 138 11.12 11.29 3.31
C VAL A 138 11.43 11.70 1.87
N LEU A 139 10.45 12.28 1.16
CA LEU A 139 10.61 12.70 -0.24
C LEU A 139 11.67 13.80 -0.40
N GLU A 140 11.79 14.72 0.56
CA GLU A 140 12.84 15.76 0.57
C GLU A 140 14.25 15.18 0.74
N CYS A 141 14.37 14.02 1.39
CA CYS A 141 15.63 13.30 1.55
C CYS A 141 16.04 12.49 0.31
N ILE A 142 15.11 12.23 -0.61
CA ILE A 142 15.40 11.47 -1.84
C ILE A 142 16.03 12.41 -2.86
N PRO A 143 17.31 12.19 -3.26
CA PRO A 143 17.93 13.00 -4.29
C PRO A 143 17.17 12.80 -5.60
N VAL A 144 16.52 13.87 -6.06
CA VAL A 144 16.03 13.94 -7.43
C VAL A 144 17.25 13.76 -8.33
N LYS A 145 17.41 12.60 -8.97
CA LYS A 145 18.39 12.45 -10.04
C LYS A 145 18.02 13.49 -11.08
N ALA A 146 18.80 14.56 -11.13
CA ALA A 146 18.71 15.60 -12.14
C ALA A 146 18.95 14.95 -13.51
N GLY A 147 17.90 14.41 -14.11
CA GLY A 147 17.81 14.31 -15.56
C GLY A 147 17.85 15.74 -16.08
N GLY A 148 18.92 16.08 -16.79
CA GLY A 148 19.32 17.45 -17.07
C GLY A 148 18.19 18.35 -17.58
N LEU A 149 17.86 19.35 -16.79
CA LEU A 149 17.53 20.69 -17.27
C LEU A 149 17.87 21.68 -16.16
N LEU A 150 18.60 22.73 -16.52
CA LEU A 150 19.02 23.79 -15.60
C LEU A 150 17.84 24.38 -14.83
N ALA A 151 18.01 24.53 -13.51
CA ALA A 151 17.44 25.64 -12.77
C ALA A 151 18.31 25.95 -11.54
N THR A 152 19.51 26.48 -11.79
CA THR A 152 20.19 27.32 -10.80
C THR A 152 19.43 28.64 -10.73
N GLN A 153 18.76 28.92 -9.62
CA GLN A 153 18.68 30.26 -9.05
C GLN A 153 18.22 30.20 -7.60
N ARG A 154 19.18 30.23 -6.68
CA ARG A 154 18.95 30.63 -5.29
C ARG A 154 18.74 32.14 -5.29
N SER A 155 17.54 32.58 -4.93
CA SER A 155 17.25 34.00 -4.68
C SER A 155 17.81 34.38 -3.32
N THR A 156 18.92 35.11 -3.32
CA THR A 156 19.36 35.91 -2.17
C THR A 156 18.54 37.18 -2.14
N VAL A 157 17.60 37.30 -1.20
CA VAL A 157 17.05 38.59 -0.80
C VAL A 157 18.03 39.22 0.18
N ALA A 158 18.78 40.21 -0.30
CA ALA A 158 19.46 41.19 0.53
C ALA A 158 18.45 42.25 0.93
N SER A 159 18.12 42.35 2.22
CA SER A 159 17.44 43.52 2.77
C SER A 159 18.48 44.51 3.27
N ARG A 160 18.45 45.71 2.70
CA ARG A 160 18.95 46.96 3.30
C ARG A 160 17.78 47.65 3.99
#